data_AF-W1DSR8-F1
#
_entry.id   AF-W1DSR8-F1
#
_cell.length_a   1.000
_cell.length_b   1.000
_cell.length_c   1.000
_cell.angle_alpha   90.00
_cell.angle_beta   90.00
_cell.angle_gamma   90.00
#
_symmetry.space_group_name_H-M   'P 1'
#
loop_
_entity.id
_entity.type
_entity.pdbx_description
1 polymer ?
#
loop_
_entity_poly.entity_id
_entity_poly.type
_entity_poly.pdbx_seq_one_letter_code
_entity_poly.pdbx_strand_id
1 'polypeptide(L)'
;MKPFLRWCFVATALTLAGCSSTAWRKDAVLAVPLQPTLQQEVILARMEQILASRALSDDERAQLLYERGVLYDSLGLRALARNDFSQALAIRPDMPEVFNYLGIYLTQAGNF
;
A
#
# COMPACT_ATOMS: atom_id res chain seq x y z
N MET A 1 36.71 5.42 -47.02
CA MET A 1 36.24 6.17 -45.82
C MET A 1 35.02 5.56 -45.10
N LYS A 2 34.34 4.53 -45.62
CA LYS A 2 33.15 3.91 -44.98
C LYS A 2 33.39 2.80 -43.93
N PRO A 3 34.51 2.02 -43.94
CA PRO A 3 34.69 0.95 -42.95
C PRO A 3 35.15 1.50 -41.59
N PHE A 4 36.03 2.50 -41.56
CA PHE A 4 36.54 3.09 -40.32
C PHE A 4 35.42 3.67 -39.44
N LEU A 5 34.45 4.37 -40.06
CA LEU A 5 33.29 4.91 -39.37
C LEU A 5 32.41 3.81 -38.74
N ARG A 6 32.27 2.65 -39.40
CA ARG A 6 31.53 1.50 -38.87
C ARG A 6 32.22 0.88 -37.65
N TRP A 7 33.54 0.79 -37.67
CA TRP A 7 34.33 0.31 -36.52
C TRP A 7 34.25 1.27 -35.33
N CYS A 8 34.21 2.59 -35.57
CA CYS A 8 33.95 3.57 -34.52
C CYS A 8 32.57 3.37 -33.88
N PHE A 9 31.51 3.16 -34.67
CA PHE A 9 30.17 2.90 -34.12
C PHE A 9 30.10 1.63 -33.27
N VAL A 10 30.77 0.55 -33.71
CA VAL A 10 30.83 -0.71 -32.96
C VAL A 10 31.61 -0.54 -31.65
N ALA A 11 32.74 0.18 -31.69
CA ALA A 11 33.54 0.47 -30.50
C ALA A 11 32.75 1.32 -29.48
N THR A 12 32.05 2.35 -29.94
CA THR A 12 31.20 3.18 -29.08
C THR A 12 30.07 2.36 -28.45
N ALA A 13 29.42 1.48 -29.21
CA ALA A 13 28.38 0.60 -28.68
C ALA A 13 28.91 -0.38 -27.61
N LEU A 14 30.12 -0.93 -27.80
CA LEU A 14 30.77 -1.79 -26.81
C LEU A 14 31.13 -1.05 -25.52
N THR A 15 31.55 0.22 -25.60
CA THR A 15 31.83 1.02 -24.40
C THR A 15 30.58 1.38 -23.60
N LEU A 16 29.41 1.52 -24.25
CA LEU A 16 28.14 1.83 -23.60
C LEU A 16 27.53 0.62 -22.87
N ALA A 17 27.94 -0.61 -23.19
CA ALA A 17 27.47 -1.83 -22.52
C ALA A 17 28.18 -2.12 -21.17
N GLY A 18 29.12 -1.28 -20.74
CA GLY A 18 30.04 -1.56 -19.63
C GLY A 18 29.50 -1.40 -18.19
N CYS A 19 28.30 -0.86 -17.97
CA CYS A 19 27.79 -0.59 -16.61
C CYS A 19 26.53 -1.39 -16.27
N SER A 20 26.68 -2.70 -16.09
CA SER A 20 25.63 -3.58 -15.54
C SER A 20 26.21 -4.54 -14.49
N SER A 21 27.18 -4.10 -13.67
CA SER A 21 27.61 -4.92 -12.55
C SER A 21 26.50 -4.93 -11.49
N THR A 22 25.74 -6.00 -11.39
CA THR A 22 24.79 -6.24 -10.27
C THR A 22 25.51 -6.72 -9.00
N ALA A 23 26.84 -6.83 -9.05
CA ALA A 23 27.69 -7.31 -7.97
C ALA A 23 27.64 -6.44 -6.70
N TRP A 24 27.36 -5.13 -6.82
CA TRP A 24 27.26 -4.23 -5.66
C TRP A 24 26.06 -4.51 -4.76
N ARG A 25 25.07 -5.29 -5.21
CA ARG A 25 23.80 -5.52 -4.52
C ARG A 25 23.71 -6.86 -3.78
N LYS A 26 24.75 -7.70 -3.87
CA LYS A 26 24.74 -9.06 -3.29
C LYS A 26 24.61 -9.07 -1.76
N ASP A 27 25.12 -8.04 -1.10
CA ASP A 27 25.13 -7.93 0.37
C ASP A 27 24.25 -6.77 0.87
N ALA A 28 23.40 -6.22 0.01
CA ALA A 28 22.51 -5.13 0.40
C ALA A 28 21.34 -5.68 1.23
N VAL A 29 21.35 -5.44 2.54
CA VAL A 29 20.18 -5.66 3.40
C VAL A 29 19.15 -4.59 3.07
N LEU A 30 18.25 -4.91 2.14
CA LEU A 30 17.10 -4.08 1.84
C LEU A 30 15.99 -4.42 2.83
N ALA A 31 15.45 -3.41 3.50
CA ALA A 31 14.22 -3.57 4.26
C ALA A 31 13.10 -3.93 3.28
N VAL A 32 12.72 -5.20 3.24
CA VAL A 32 11.54 -5.67 2.50
C VAL A 32 10.33 -5.40 3.38
N PRO A 33 9.24 -4.81 2.85
CA PRO A 33 8.03 -4.62 3.64
C PRO A 33 7.50 -5.99 4.09
N LEU A 34 7.04 -6.04 5.34
CA LEU A 34 6.39 -7.23 5.89
C LEU A 34 5.22 -7.60 4.98
N GLN A 35 5.24 -8.81 4.44
CA GLN A 35 4.16 -9.29 3.57
C GLN A 35 2.92 -9.60 4.42
N PRO A 36 1.72 -9.34 3.89
CA PRO A 36 0.49 -9.80 4.54
C PRO A 36 0.53 -11.31 4.76
N THR A 37 0.00 -11.75 5.89
CA THR A 37 -0.20 -13.19 6.13
C THR A 37 -1.44 -13.67 5.37
N LEU A 38 -1.46 -14.93 4.96
CA LEU A 38 -2.65 -15.56 4.34
C LEU A 38 -3.90 -15.36 5.21
N GLN A 39 -3.75 -15.43 6.54
CA GLN A 39 -4.85 -15.21 7.46
C GLN A 39 -5.44 -13.79 7.32
N GLN A 40 -4.62 -12.75 7.18
CA GLN A 40 -5.09 -11.38 6.96
C GLN A 40 -5.82 -11.23 5.63
N GLU A 41 -5.31 -11.85 4.56
CA GLU A 41 -5.97 -11.85 3.25
C GLU A 41 -7.35 -12.51 3.29
N VAL A 42 -7.45 -13.67 3.95
CA VAL A 42 -8.72 -14.38 4.13
C VAL A 42 -9.69 -13.57 4.98
N ILE A 43 -9.21 -12.90 6.04
CA ILE A 43 -10.04 -12.01 6.87
C ILE A 43 -10.56 -10.85 6.02
N LEU A 44 -9.71 -10.17 5.25
CA LEU A 44 -10.12 -9.08 4.35
C LEU A 44 -11.21 -9.54 3.37
N ALA A 45 -10.99 -10.66 2.68
CA ALA A 45 -11.96 -11.19 1.72
C ALA A 45 -13.31 -11.51 2.39
N ARG A 46 -13.29 -12.05 3.61
CA ARG A 46 -14.51 -12.30 4.38
C ARG A 46 -15.21 -11.02 4.79
N MET A 47 -14.48 -10.00 5.26
CA MET A 47 -15.07 -8.71 5.63
C MET A 47 -15.74 -8.04 4.42
N GLU A 48 -15.10 -8.07 3.25
CA GLU A 48 -15.69 -7.60 2.00
C GLU A 48 -16.98 -8.33 1.64
N GLN A 49 -16.99 -9.66 1.74
CA GLN A 49 -18.19 -10.45 1.48
C GLN A 49 -19.33 -10.10 2.44
N ILE A 50 -19.04 -9.91 3.73
CA ILE A 50 -20.04 -9.53 4.74
C ILE A 50 -20.58 -8.13 4.44
N LEU A 51 -19.71 -7.15 4.12
CA LEU A 51 -20.11 -5.79 3.79
C LEU A 51 -20.96 -5.70 2.52
N ALA A 52 -20.70 -6.57 1.53
CA ALA A 52 -21.50 -6.69 0.31
C ALA A 52 -22.88 -7.34 0.55
N SER A 53 -23.04 -8.05 1.68
CA SER A 53 -24.32 -8.64 2.05
C SER A 53 -25.28 -7.60 2.64
N ARG A 54 -26.59 -7.91 2.60
CA ARG A 54 -27.65 -7.10 3.22
C ARG A 54 -27.94 -7.46 4.69
N ALA A 55 -27.06 -8.22 5.33
CA ALA A 55 -27.36 -8.82 6.63
C ALA A 55 -27.07 -7.92 7.84
N LEU A 56 -26.37 -6.79 7.65
CA LEU A 56 -25.89 -5.95 8.73
C LEU A 56 -26.83 -4.78 9.01
N SER A 57 -27.05 -4.49 10.29
CA SER A 57 -27.53 -3.18 10.74
C SER A 57 -26.52 -2.09 10.42
N ASP A 58 -26.97 -0.83 10.44
CA ASP A 58 -26.10 0.32 10.23
C ASP A 58 -24.97 0.35 11.26
N ASP A 59 -25.26 -0.02 12.50
CA ASP A 59 -24.26 -0.09 13.55
C ASP A 59 -23.20 -1.18 13.28
N GLU A 60 -23.62 -2.40 12.95
CA GLU A 60 -22.67 -3.47 12.62
C GLU A 60 -21.86 -3.12 11.37
N ARG A 61 -22.47 -2.45 10.39
CA ARG A 61 -21.79 -1.98 9.18
C ARG A 61 -20.73 -0.94 9.50
N ALA A 62 -21.05 0.07 10.31
CA ALA A 62 -20.09 1.09 10.76
C ALA A 62 -18.93 0.45 11.53
N GLN A 63 -19.22 -0.49 12.42
CA GLN A 63 -18.21 -1.20 13.19
C GLN A 63 -17.30 -2.06 12.30
N LEU A 64 -17.87 -2.81 11.36
CA LEU A 64 -17.10 -3.65 10.44
C LEU A 64 -16.23 -2.83 9.48
N LEU A 65 -16.72 -1.67 9.03
CA LEU A 65 -15.92 -0.71 8.26
C LEU A 65 -14.74 -0.19 9.09
N TYR A 66 -14.96 0.20 10.35
CA TYR A 66 -13.88 0.58 11.26
C TYR A 66 -12.84 -0.53 11.40
N GLU A 67 -13.25 -1.77 11.69
CA GLU A 67 -12.34 -2.91 11.84
C GLU A 67 -11.56 -3.22 10.56
N ARG A 68 -12.19 -3.14 9.39
CA ARG A 68 -11.50 -3.32 8.12
C ARG A 68 -10.51 -2.19 7.87
N GLY A 69 -10.85 -0.97 8.24
CA GLY A 69 -9.95 0.17 8.20
C GLY A 69 -8.70 -0.02 9.08
N VAL A 70 -8.86 -0.55 10.30
CA VAL A 70 -7.73 -0.92 11.18
C VAL A 70 -6.84 -1.97 10.53
N LEU A 71 -7.44 -2.99 9.89
CA LEU A 71 -6.67 -4.01 9.19
C LEU A 71 -5.90 -3.42 7.99
N TYR A 72 -6.53 -2.55 7.19
CA TYR A 72 -5.84 -1.84 6.12
C TYR A 72 -4.70 -0.95 6.63
N ASP A 73 -4.87 -0.27 7.76
CA ASP A 73 -3.81 0.53 8.38
C ASP A 73 -2.59 -0.33 8.75
N SER A 74 -2.84 -1.50 9.36
CA SER A 74 -1.80 -2.46 9.75
C SER A 74 -1.00 -2.99 8.56
N LEU A 75 -1.61 -3.00 7.37
CA LEU A 75 -1.01 -3.42 6.11
C LEU A 75 -0.37 -2.25 5.34
N GLY A 76 -0.39 -1.03 5.88
CA GLY A 76 0.13 0.17 5.24
C GLY A 76 -0.79 0.74 4.13
N LEU A 77 -1.99 0.20 3.97
CA LEU A 77 -2.98 0.60 2.95
C LEU A 77 -3.79 1.82 3.40
N ARG A 78 -3.10 2.90 3.77
CA ARG A 78 -3.69 4.10 4.43
C ARG A 78 -4.86 4.74 3.69
N ALA A 79 -4.83 4.76 2.36
CA ALA A 79 -5.91 5.33 1.56
C ALA A 79 -7.22 4.54 1.70
N LEU A 80 -7.13 3.21 1.72
CA LEU A 80 -8.26 2.32 1.94
C LEU A 80 -8.77 2.45 3.39
N ALA A 81 -7.85 2.48 4.36
CA ALA A 81 -8.20 2.69 5.76
C ALA A 81 -8.97 4.01 5.97
N ARG A 82 -8.48 5.12 5.41
CA ARG A 82 -9.15 6.43 5.49
C ARG A 82 -10.53 6.41 4.83
N ASN A 83 -10.68 5.71 3.71
CA ASN A 83 -11.98 5.57 3.05
C ASN A 83 -12.98 4.83 3.95
N ASP A 84 -12.57 3.71 4.55
CA ASP A 84 -13.40 2.93 5.47
C ASP A 84 -13.77 3.72 6.72
N PHE A 85 -12.82 4.44 7.33
CA PHE A 85 -13.08 5.35 8.44
C PHE A 85 -14.08 6.46 8.08
N SER A 86 -13.98 7.01 6.87
CA SER A 86 -14.92 8.03 6.40
C SER A 86 -16.33 7.47 6.20
N GLN A 87 -16.44 6.25 5.67
CA GLN A 87 -17.72 5.57 5.53
C GLN A 87 -18.32 5.19 6.89
N ALA A 88 -17.50 4.72 7.84
CA ALA A 88 -17.95 4.43 9.20
C ALA A 88 -18.53 5.67 9.88
N LEU A 89 -17.84 6.81 9.82
CA LEU A 89 -18.32 8.08 10.39
C LEU A 89 -19.56 8.64 9.69
N ALA A 90 -19.75 8.36 8.40
CA ALA A 90 -20.95 8.75 7.67
C ALA A 90 -22.20 8.00 8.17
N ILE A 91 -22.02 6.77 8.68
CA ILE A 91 -23.10 5.95 9.24
C ILE A 91 -23.27 6.25 10.74
N ARG A 92 -22.16 6.23 11.48
CA ARG A 92 -22.11 6.49 12.92
C ARG A 92 -21.09 7.60 13.23
N PRO A 93 -21.54 8.85 13.43
CA PRO A 93 -20.64 9.98 13.70
C PRO A 93 -19.96 9.91 15.09
N ASP A 94 -20.52 9.19 16.05
CA ASP A 94 -20.04 9.07 17.43
C ASP A 94 -19.03 7.92 17.63
N MET A 95 -17.98 7.89 16.81
CA MET A 95 -16.90 6.91 16.91
C MET A 95 -15.55 7.57 17.27
N PRO A 96 -15.26 7.83 18.56
CA PRO A 96 -14.03 8.49 18.99
C PRO A 96 -12.76 7.74 18.56
N GLU A 97 -12.81 6.41 18.45
CA GLU A 97 -11.71 5.57 17.99
C GLU A 97 -11.32 5.89 16.55
N VAL A 98 -12.30 6.19 15.68
CA VAL A 98 -12.03 6.56 14.28
C VAL A 98 -11.33 7.91 14.20
N PHE A 99 -11.75 8.88 15.03
CA PHE A 99 -11.08 10.19 15.09
C PHE A 99 -9.63 10.08 15.56
N ASN A 100 -9.31 9.12 16.44
CA ASN A 100 -7.93 8.87 16.84
C ASN A 100 -7.05 8.47 15.63
N TYR A 101 -7.51 7.54 14.79
CA TYR A 101 -6.79 7.16 13.56
C TYR A 101 -6.65 8.33 12.58
N LEU A 102 -7.73 9.07 12.34
CA LEU A 102 -7.70 10.23 11.43
C LEU A 102 -6.77 11.34 11.94
N GLY A 103 -6.72 11.59 13.26
CA GLY A 103 -5.79 12.53 13.87
C GLY A 103 -4.32 12.13 13.68
N ILE A 104 -4.02 10.83 13.81
CA ILE A 104 -2.68 10.28 13.50
C ILE A 104 -2.33 10.55 12.03
N TYR A 105 -3.26 10.29 11.10
CA TYR A 105 -3.02 10.51 9.68
C TYR A 105 -2.78 11.98 9.34
N LEU A 106 -3.56 12.89 9.94
CA LEU A 106 -3.39 14.34 9.76
C LEU A 106 -2.03 14.80 10.28
N THR A 107 -1.63 14.34 11.46
CA THR A 107 -0.32 14.67 12.05
C THR A 107 0.83 14.16 11.17
N GLN A 108 0.75 12.92 10.68
CA GLN A 108 1.76 12.34 9.79
C GLN A 108 1.83 13.04 8.44
N ALA A 109 0.71 13.59 7.95
CA ALA A 109 0.66 14.33 6.70
C ALA A 109 1.09 15.80 6.85
N GLY A 110 1.28 16.30 8.06
CA GLY A 110 1.52 17.72 8.31
C GLY A 110 0.30 18.61 8.03
N ASN A 111 -0.90 18.04 8.04
CA ASN A 111 -2.16 18.73 7.75
C ASN A 111 -2.91 19.01 9.08
N PHE A 112 -2.54 20.07 9.79
CA PHE A 112 -3.19 20.50 11.03
C PHE A 112 -3.47 22.01 11.03
#